data_AF-A0A1X2INR6-F1
#
_entry.id   AF-A0A1X2INR6-F1
#
_cell.length_a   1.000
_cell.length_b   1.000
_cell.length_c   1.000
_cell.angle_alpha   90.00
_cell.angle_beta   90.00
_cell.angle_gamma   90.00
#
_symmetry.space_group_name_H-M   'P 1'
#
loop_
_entity.id
_entity.type
_entity.pdbx_description
1 polymer ?
#
loop_
_entity_poly.entity_id
_entity_poly.type
_entity_poly.pdbx_seq_one_letter_code
_entity_poly.pdbx_strand_id
1 'polypeptide(L)'
;MTRATEAFKTLGAATVIYFILFFGLIPLPDVIQNKIVPVFPWWVLMSFGSYSLGYLGWHVLTFSDCPEAYSELMEEIQLAKTDLTSKGLQL
;
A
#
# COMPACT_ATOMS: atom_id res chain seq x y z
N MET A 1 -7.69 18.72 1.04
CA MET A 1 -7.40 17.79 2.15
C MET A 1 -6.35 16.83 1.65
N THR A 2 -5.25 16.59 2.39
CA THR A 2 -4.25 15.62 1.94
C THR A 2 -4.75 14.20 2.24
N ARG A 3 -4.45 13.24 1.38
CA ARG A 3 -4.81 11.82 1.60
C ARG A 3 -4.30 11.28 2.94
N ALA A 4 -3.16 11.81 3.41
CA ALA A 4 -2.63 11.49 4.73
C ALA A 4 -3.57 11.94 5.85
N THR A 5 -4.08 13.17 5.81
CA THR A 5 -5.00 13.69 6.83
C THR A 5 -6.31 12.89 6.87
N GLU A 6 -6.81 12.44 5.72
CA GLU A 6 -8.00 11.59 5.66
C GLU A 6 -7.76 10.22 6.30
N ALA A 7 -6.60 9.60 6.04
CA ALA A 7 -6.22 8.32 6.66
C ALA A 7 -6.04 8.45 8.19
N PHE A 8 -5.42 9.54 8.67
CA PHE A 8 -5.31 9.80 10.10
C PHE A 8 -6.68 10.00 10.76
N LYS A 9 -7.60 10.68 10.08
CA LYS A 9 -8.96 10.89 10.59
C LYS A 9 -9.73 9.56 10.72
N THR A 10 -9.64 8.69 9.72
CA THR A 10 -10.33 7.38 9.76
C THR A 10 -9.74 6.46 10.83
N LEU A 11 -8.40 6.38 10.92
CA LEU A 11 -7.71 5.64 11.98
C LEU A 11 -8.07 6.17 13.37
N GLY A 12 -8.05 7.49 13.56
CA GLY A 12 -8.42 8.12 14.82
C GLY A 12 -9.87 7.84 15.23
N ALA A 13 -10.81 7.84 14.29
CA ALA A 13 -12.19 7.45 14.57
C ALA A 13 -12.31 5.98 14.98
N ALA A 14 -11.60 5.08 14.28
CA ALA A 14 -11.59 3.65 14.59
C ALA A 14 -10.99 3.34 15.97
N THR A 15 -9.91 4.03 16.37
CA THR A 15 -9.31 3.85 17.70
C THR A 15 -10.24 4.35 18.81
N VAL A 16 -10.91 5.49 18.62
CA VAL A 16 -11.92 5.99 19.58
C VAL A 16 -13.05 4.96 19.76
N ILE A 17 -13.57 4.39 18.67
CA ILE A 17 -14.60 3.33 18.73
C ILE A 17 -14.08 2.10 19.51
N TYR A 18 -12.84 1.68 19.26
CA TYR A 18 -12.21 0.58 19.98
C TYR A 18 -12.12 0.84 21.48
N PHE A 19 -11.70 2.04 21.91
CA PHE A 19 -11.65 2.38 23.33
C PHE A 19 -13.04 2.38 23.98
N ILE A 20 -14.07 2.87 23.29
CA ILE A 20 -15.46 2.82 23.79
C ILE A 20 -15.90 1.37 24.03
N LEU A 21 -15.59 0.46 23.11
CA LEU A 21 -15.86 -0.97 23.24
C LEU A 21 -15.03 -1.61 24.37
N PHE A 22 -13.78 -1.19 24.55
CA PHE A 22 -12.88 -1.69 25.60
C PHE A 22 -13.36 -1.30 27.00
N PHE A 23 -13.86 -0.07 27.18
CA PHE A 23 -14.40 0.39 28.47
C PHE A 23 -15.80 -0.15 28.79
N GLY A 24 -16.43 -0.91 27.88
CA GLY A 24 -17.74 -1.52 28.16
C GLY A 24 -18.89 -0.52 28.26
N LEU A 25 -18.78 0.65 27.61
CA LEU A 25 -19.83 1.67 27.57
C LEU A 25 -21.12 1.20 26.89
N ILE A 26 -21.05 0.08 26.16
CA ILE A 26 -22.16 -0.59 25.49
C ILE A 26 -22.34 -1.95 26.17
N PRO A 27 -23.58 -2.37 26.51
CA PRO A 27 -23.83 -3.70 27.06
C PRO A 27 -23.58 -4.76 25.97
N LEU A 28 -22.41 -5.39 25.99
CA LEU A 28 -22.08 -6.54 25.15
C LEU A 28 -22.16 -7.83 25.98
N PRO A 29 -22.36 -9.00 25.33
CA PRO A 29 -22.22 -10.29 25.98
C PRO A 29 -20.82 -10.46 26.59
N ASP A 30 -20.74 -11.01 27.82
CA ASP A 30 -19.48 -11.21 28.57
C ASP A 30 -18.39 -11.92 27.77
N VAL A 31 -18.80 -12.86 26.92
CA VAL A 31 -17.90 -13.65 26.07
C VAL A 31 -17.18 -12.74 25.07
N ILE A 32 -17.88 -11.78 24.47
CA ILE A 32 -17.32 -10.89 23.45
C ILE A 32 -16.44 -9.84 24.12
N GLN A 33 -16.91 -9.25 25.21
CA GLN A 33 -16.20 -8.18 25.89
C GLN A 33 -14.88 -8.66 26.53
N ASN A 34 -14.86 -9.84 27.16
CA ASN A 34 -13.66 -10.33 27.84
C ASN A 34 -12.70 -11.10 26.93
N LYS A 35 -13.20 -11.80 25.90
CA LYS A 35 -12.36 -12.67 25.06
C LYS A 35 -12.02 -12.09 23.70
N ILE A 36 -12.93 -11.35 23.07
CA ILE A 36 -12.78 -10.92 21.68
C ILE A 36 -12.20 -9.50 21.62
N VAL A 37 -12.76 -8.56 22.38
CA VAL A 37 -12.32 -7.15 22.35
C VAL A 37 -10.82 -6.97 22.63
N PRO A 38 -10.21 -7.61 23.65
CA PRO A 38 -8.79 -7.40 23.94
C PRO A 38 -7.84 -7.97 22.86
N VAL A 39 -8.26 -9.00 22.14
CA VAL A 39 -7.43 -9.72 21.15
C VAL A 39 -7.62 -9.15 19.74
N PHE A 40 -8.69 -8.38 19.52
CA PHE A 40 -9.06 -7.81 18.23
C PHE A 40 -7.96 -6.97 17.57
N PRO A 41 -7.23 -6.06 18.27
CA PRO A 41 -6.15 -5.29 17.65
C PRO A 41 -5.02 -6.17 17.12
N TRP A 42 -4.71 -7.25 17.82
CA TRP A 42 -3.67 -8.20 17.41
C TRP A 42 -4.07 -8.94 16.14
N TRP A 43 -5.34 -9.36 16.05
CA TRP A 43 -5.89 -9.97 14.85
C TRP A 43 -5.85 -9.02 13.64
N VAL A 44 -6.20 -7.75 13.84
CA VAL A 44 -6.12 -6.73 12.79
C VAL A 44 -4.67 -6.55 12.32
N LEU A 45 -3.71 -6.49 13.25
CA LEU A 45 -2.28 -6.37 12.89
C LEU A 45 -1.79 -7.58 12.09
N MET A 46 -2.10 -8.80 12.53
CA MET A 46 -1.68 -10.03 11.85
C MET A 46 -2.29 -10.17 10.45
N SER A 47 -3.58 -9.91 10.31
CA SER A 47 -4.28 -9.95 9.02
C SER A 47 -3.75 -8.88 8.06
N PHE A 48 -3.52 -7.67 8.54
CA PHE A 48 -2.91 -6.59 7.76
C PHE A 48 -1.49 -6.96 7.30
N GLY A 49 -0.67 -7.54 8.20
CA GLY A 49 0.68 -8.01 7.87
C GLY A 49 0.68 -9.08 6.77
N SER A 50 -0.18 -10.10 6.91
CA SER A 50 -0.33 -11.16 5.91
C SER A 50 -0.82 -10.62 4.56
N TYR A 51 -1.83 -9.74 4.58
CA TYR A 51 -2.36 -9.12 3.37
C TYR A 51 -1.31 -8.26 2.66
N SER A 52 -0.58 -7.43 3.42
CA SER A 52 0.49 -6.59 2.87
C SER A 52 1.58 -7.44 2.22
N LEU A 53 2.05 -8.49 2.90
CA LEU A 53 3.07 -9.38 2.36
C LEU A 53 2.59 -10.13 1.10
N GLY A 54 1.35 -10.62 1.10
CA GLY A 54 0.77 -11.31 -0.04
C GLY A 54 0.58 -10.39 -1.25
N TYR A 55 0.08 -9.18 -1.03
CA TYR A 55 -0.12 -8.18 -2.08
C TYR A 55 1.20 -7.71 -2.69
N LEU A 56 2.19 -7.44 -1.83
CA LEU A 56 3.53 -7.05 -2.27
C LEU A 56 4.21 -8.21 -3.00
N GLY A 57 4.13 -9.42 -2.46
CA GLY A 57 4.66 -10.63 -3.08
C GLY A 57 4.04 -10.88 -4.46
N TRP A 58 2.72 -10.73 -4.60
CA TRP A 58 2.04 -10.85 -5.88
C TRP A 58 2.53 -9.81 -6.90
N HIS A 59 2.70 -8.55 -6.48
CA HIS A 59 3.24 -7.50 -7.35
C HIS A 59 4.69 -7.74 -7.73
N VAL A 60 5.52 -8.25 -6.81
CA VAL A 60 6.91 -8.62 -7.08
C VAL A 60 6.97 -9.75 -8.12
N LEU A 61 6.13 -10.78 -7.96
CA LEU A 61 6.06 -11.90 -8.90
C LEU A 61 5.48 -11.51 -10.26
N THR A 62 4.60 -10.51 -10.28
CA THR A 62 3.92 -10.02 -11.48
C THR A 62 4.51 -8.70 -11.94
N PHE A 63 5.78 -8.39 -11.62
CA PHE A 63 6.51 -7.35 -12.33
C PHE A 63 6.53 -7.80 -13.79
N SER A 64 5.60 -7.25 -14.56
CA SER A 64 5.69 -7.31 -16.01
C SER A 64 7.00 -6.61 -16.29
N ASP A 65 8.01 -7.37 -16.71
CA ASP A 65 9.00 -6.79 -17.60
C ASP A 65 8.16 -6.01 -18.62
N CYS A 66 8.41 -4.72 -18.76
CA CYS A 66 7.75 -3.88 -19.75
C CYS A 66 8.66 -3.91 -20.99
N PRO A 67 8.66 -4.99 -21.79
CA PRO A 67 9.54 -5.08 -22.96
C PRO A 67 9.20 -3.97 -23.96
N GLU A 68 7.94 -3.55 -24.00
CA GLU A 68 7.46 -2.48 -24.87
C GLU A 68 8.07 -1.13 -24.49
N ALA A 69 8.04 -0.75 -23.21
CA ALA A 69 8.68 0.47 -22.72
C ALA A 69 10.21 0.42 -22.90
N TYR A 70 10.83 -0.75 -22.77
CA TYR A 70 12.25 -0.92 -23.07
C TYR A 70 12.55 -0.72 -24.57
N SER A 71 11.72 -1.27 -25.47
CA SER A 71 11.90 -1.11 -26.91
C SER A 71 11.69 0.33 -27.37
N GLU A 72 10.65 1.00 -26.87
CA GLU A 72 10.34 2.41 -27.17
C GLU A 72 11.50 3.32 -26.72
N LEU A 73 11.99 3.13 -25.49
CA LEU A 73 13.12 3.88 -24.96
C LEU A 73 14.39 3.67 -25.77
N MET A 74 14.65 2.44 -26.25
CA MET A 74 15.82 2.15 -27.08
C MET A 74 15.72 2.81 -28.46
N GLU A 75 14.52 2.87 -29.04
CA GLU A 75 14.27 3.54 -30.32
C GLU A 75 14.48 5.07 -30.20
N GLU A 76 14.00 5.69 -29.12
CA GLU A 76 14.26 7.11 -28.81
C GLU A 76 15.76 7.40 -28.66
N ILE A 77 16.50 6.50 -28.01
CA ILE A 77 17.96 6.63 -27.87
C ILE A 77 18.64 6.58 -29.24
N GLN A 78 18.22 5.69 -30.13
CA GLN A 78 18.80 5.60 -31.48
C GLN A 78 18.53 6.88 -32.28
N LEU A 79 17.29 7.38 -32.25
CA LEU A 79 16.92 8.64 -32.89
C LEU A 79 17.75 9.82 -32.36
N ALA A 80 17.89 9.94 -31.03
CA ALA A 80 18.69 10.99 -30.40
C ALA A 80 20.17 10.89 -30.79
N LYS A 81 20.73 9.68 -30.87
CA LYS A 81 22.12 9.46 -31.34
C LYS A 81 22.30 9.92 -32.79
N THR A 82 21.36 9.59 -33.67
CA THR A 82 21.41 10.01 -35.08
C THR A 82 21.29 11.53 -35.22
N ASP A 83 20.39 12.18 -34.48
CA ASP A 83 20.25 13.64 -34.48
C ASP A 83 21.53 14.33 -34.00
N LEU A 84 22.14 13.86 -32.90
CA LEU A 84 23.39 14.40 -32.38
C LEU A 84 24.57 14.18 -33.34
N THR A 85 24.64 13.02 -33.99
CA THR A 85 25.63 12.76 -35.05
C THR A 85 25.43 13.71 -36.24
N SER A 86 24.19 13.99 -36.63
CA SER A 86 23.87 14.94 -37.72
C SER A 86 24.27 16.38 -37.38
N LYS A 87 24.29 16.73 -36.09
CA LYS A 87 24.75 18.02 -35.55
C LYS A 87 26.27 18.09 -35.38
N GLY A 88 27.01 17.07 -35.81
CA GLY A 88 28.48 17.02 -35.77
C GLY A 88 29.08 16.62 -34.43
N LEU A 89 28.26 16.17 -33.47
CA LEU A 89 28.70 15.64 -32.19
C LEU A 89 28.92 14.13 -32.34
N GLN A 90 30.15 13.65 -32.09
CA GLN A 90 30.46 12.22 -32.09
C GLN A 90 30.05 11.61 -30.73
N LEU A 91 29.19 10.59 -30.77
CA LEU A 91 28.71 9.81 -29.61
C LEU A 91 29.28 8.40 -29.60
#